data_AF-A0A348NTW8-F1
#
_entry.id   AF-A0A348NTW8-F1
#
_cell.length_a   1.000
_cell.length_b   1.000
_cell.length_c   1.000
_cell.angle_alpha   90.00
_cell.angle_beta   90.00
_cell.angle_gamma   90.00
#
_symmetry.space_group_name_H-M   'P 1'
#
loop_
_entity.id
_entity.type
_entity.pdbx_description
1 polymer ?
#
loop_
_entity_poly.entity_id
_entity_poly.type
_entity_poly.pdbx_seq_one_letter_code
_entity_poly.pdbx_strand_id
1 'polypeptide(L)' 'MISTDIARSLRETGLVWHPRSGDRFQLDEPEFEADIFTVSEMTIEPREYPTG' A
#
# COMPACT_ATOMS: atom_id res chain seq x y z
N MET A 1 -11.73 0.00 8.12
CA MET A 1 -11.04 1.09 7.41
C MET A 1 -11.99 2.26 7.33
N ILE A 2 -11.48 3.48 7.27
CA ILE A 2 -12.30 4.65 6.90
C ILE A 2 -12.74 4.52 5.43
N SER A 3 -13.75 5.29 5.01
CA SER A 3 -14.13 5.34 3.59
C SER A 3 -13.02 5.99 2.76
N THR A 4 -13.00 5.68 1.46
CA THR A 4 -12.08 6.28 0.48
C THR A 4 -12.25 7.80 0.41
N ASP A 5 -13.47 8.32 0.54
CA ASP A 5 -13.73 9.76 0.57
C ASP A 5 -13.06 10.47 1.75
N ILE A 6 -13.14 9.87 2.96
CA ILE A 6 -12.48 10.44 4.14
C ILE A 6 -10.96 10.33 3.98
N ALA A 7 -10.45 9.21 3.47
CA ALA A 7 -9.02 9.05 3.23
C ALA A 7 -8.47 10.10 2.25
N ARG A 8 -9.22 10.40 1.18
CA ARG A 8 -8.89 11.44 0.20
C ARG A 8 -8.87 12.83 0.82
N SER A 9 -9.91 13.17 1.60
CA SER A 9 -9.97 14.46 2.30
C SER A 9 -8.81 14.65 3.28
N LEU A 10 -8.42 13.60 4.02
CA LEU A 10 -7.27 13.66 4.92
C LEU A 10 -5.94 13.86 4.14
N ARG A 11 -5.77 13.17 3.01
CA ARG A 11 -4.60 13.36 2.14
C ARG A 11 -4.53 14.79 1.59
N GLU A 12 -5.65 15.34 1.14
CA GLU A 12 -5.74 16.71 0.63
C GLU A 12 -5.41 17.78 1.69
N THR A 13 -5.70 17.51 2.97
CA THR A 13 -5.32 18.38 4.09
C THR A 13 -3.86 18.19 4.54
N GLY A 14 -3.11 17.33 3.86
CA GLY A 14 -1.67 17.12 4.10
C GLY A 14 -1.35 16.03 5.11
N LEU A 15 -2.33 15.18 5.50
CA LEU A 15 -2.02 14.02 6.32
C LEU A 15 -1.15 13.03 5.53
N VAL A 16 0.06 12.78 6.04
CA VAL A 16 0.99 11.81 5.47
C VAL A 16 0.80 10.45 6.14
N TRP A 17 0.49 9.44 5.34
CA TRP A 17 0.48 8.06 5.80
C TRP A 17 1.90 7.50 5.92
N HIS A 18 2.21 6.88 7.07
CA HIS A 18 3.50 6.28 7.36
C HIS A 18 3.30 4.77 7.54
N PRO A 19 3.28 3.98 6.45
CA PRO A 19 2.92 2.56 6.49
C PRO A 19 3.88 1.74 7.35
N ARG A 20 3.33 0.73 8.04
CA ARG A 20 4.06 -0.30 8.77
C ARG A 20 3.61 -1.68 8.33
N SER A 21 4.48 -2.67 8.54
CA SER A 21 4.13 -4.07 8.30
C SER A 21 2.83 -4.44 9.04
N GLY A 22 1.89 -5.06 8.33
CA GLY A 22 0.56 -5.39 8.81
C GLY A 22 -0.51 -4.31 8.58
N ASP A 23 -0.16 -3.09 8.16
CA ASP A 23 -1.14 -2.07 7.82
C ASP A 23 -1.99 -2.49 6.62
N ARG A 24 -3.27 -2.11 6.62
CA ARG A 24 -4.20 -2.36 5.51
C ARG A 24 -4.43 -1.08 4.72
N PHE A 25 -4.48 -1.20 3.40
CA PHE A 25 -4.72 -0.09 2.48
C PHE A 25 -5.53 -0.54 1.28
N GLN A 26 -5.99 0.43 0.50
CA GLN A 26 -6.70 0.23 -0.75
C GLN A 26 -6.05 1.10 -1.83
N LEU A 27 -6.12 0.68 -3.09
CA LEU A 27 -5.66 1.46 -4.23
C LEU A 27 -6.78 2.42 -4.67
N ASP A 28 -6.45 3.69 -4.93
CA ASP A 28 -7.39 4.73 -5.36
C ASP A 28 -7.61 4.65 -6.89
N GLU A 29 -8.02 3.46 -7.36
CA GLU A 29 -8.33 3.17 -8.76
C GLU A 29 -9.64 2.35 -8.83
N PRO A 30 -10.52 2.59 -9.81
CA PRO A 30 -11.83 1.93 -9.91
C PRO A 30 -11.76 0.40 -9.88
N GLU A 31 -10.74 -0.18 -10.49
CA GLU A 31 -10.56 -1.63 -10.61
C GLU A 31 -10.34 -2.33 -9.26
N PHE A 32 -9.92 -1.58 -8.23
CA PHE A 32 -9.56 -2.11 -6.90
C PHE A 32 -10.49 -1.60 -5.80
N GLU A 33 -11.66 -1.03 -6.13
CA GLU A 33 -12.55 -0.43 -5.13
C GLU A 33 -13.02 -1.41 -4.04
N ALA A 34 -13.11 -2.70 -4.37
CA ALA A 34 -13.52 -3.75 -3.45
C ALA A 34 -12.33 -4.46 -2.76
N ASP A 35 -11.09 -4.15 -3.17
CA ASP A 35 -9.90 -4.88 -2.73
C ASP A 35 -9.20 -4.17 -1.59
N ILE A 36 -8.78 -4.97 -0.60
CA ILE A 36 -7.96 -4.51 0.53
C ILE A 36 -6.64 -5.25 0.50
N PHE A 37 -5.56 -4.48 0.46
CA PHE A 37 -4.19 -4.96 0.48
C PHE A 37 -3.60 -4.82 1.88
N THR A 38 -2.55 -5.58 2.15
CA THR A 38 -1.79 -5.52 3.40
C THR A 38 -0.34 -5.22 3.09
N VAL A 39 0.26 -4.31 3.86
CA VAL A 39 1.69 -4.02 3.81
C VAL A 39 2.43 -5.21 4.40
N SER A 40 3.11 -5.97 3.56
CA SER A 40 3.92 -7.11 3.99
C SER A 40 5.40 -6.75 3.98
N GLU A 41 6.11 -7.24 4.99
CA GLU A 41 7.58 -7.24 4.96
C GLU A 41 8.05 -8.29 3.94
N MET A 42 8.97 -7.89 3.05
CA MET A 42 9.56 -8.79 2.07
C MET A 42 11.07 -8.87 2.28
N THR A 43 11.57 -10.08 2.52
CA THR A 43 13.01 -10.39 2.47
C THR A 43 13.35 -10.87 1.07
N ILE A 44 14.34 -10.25 0.44
CA ILE A 44 14.84 -10.66 -0.88
C ILE A 44 16.22 -11.27 -0.71
N GLU A 45 16.40 -12.49 -1.24
CA GLU A 45 17.70 -13.15 -1.32
C GLU A 45 18.25 -13.02 -2.74
N PRO A 46 19.38 -12.34 -2.96
CA PRO A 46 19.98 -12.25 -4.28
C PRO A 46 20.43 -13.64 -4.73
N ARG A 47 20.02 -14.02 -5.95
CA ARG A 47 20.53 -15.21 -6.64
C ARG A 47 21.52 -14.76 -7.71
N GLU A 48 22.73 -15.27 -7.63
CA GLU A 48 23.73 -15.08 -8.68
C GLU A 48 23.43 -16.03 -9.84
N TYR A 49 23.32 -15.47 -11.04
CA TYR A 49 23.20 -16.23 -12.28
C TYR A 49 24.54 -16.18 -13.03
N PRO A 50 25.03 -17.28 -13.62
CA PRO A 50 26.33 -17.32 -14.30
C PRO A 50 26.44 -16.39 -15.53
N THR A 51 25.33 -15.89 -16.03
CA THR A 51 25.25 -14.98 -17.17
C THR A 51 25.11 -13.55 -16.66
N GLY A 52 26.24 -12.94 -16.29
CA GLY A 52 26.33 -11.48 -16.13
C GLY A 52 26.16 -10.76 -17.46
#